data_AF-A0A087T3N9-F1
#
_entry.id   AF-A0A087T3N9-F1
#
_cell.length_a   1.000
_cell.length_b   1.000
_cell.length_c   1.000
_cell.angle_alpha   90.00
_cell.angle_beta   90.00
_cell.angle_gamma   90.00
#
_symmetry.space_group_name_H-M   'P 1'
#
loop_
_entity.id
_entity.type
_entity.pdbx_description
1 polymer ?
#
loop_
_entity_poly.entity_id
_entity_poly.type
_entity_poly.pdbx_seq_one_letter_code
_entity_poly.pdbx_strand_id
1 'polypeptide(L)'
;MDLNFLFGLSISLFFAFCVLKRTTAQDNFGLLYGSLSTFQAHACDGEDLHLTCTNNTIISINFVRYGRQEKSGHLCPGINTENAKTCHLDSALKVIEERCRGAVECHLLISPQIFFEDPCPGIRKYAEVAYKCKPG
;
A
#
# COMPACT_ATOMS: atom_id res chain seq x y z
N MET A 1 48.61 28.31 -18.71
CA MET A 1 47.65 28.31 -17.58
C MET A 1 46.33 27.85 -18.15
N ASP A 2 46.05 26.55 -18.05
CA ASP A 2 44.97 25.91 -18.80
C ASP A 2 43.58 26.24 -18.25
N LEU A 3 42.71 26.69 -19.16
CA LEU A 3 41.32 27.07 -18.93
C LEU A 3 40.49 25.94 -18.28
N ASN A 4 40.92 24.69 -18.49
CA ASN A 4 40.31 23.48 -17.94
C ASN A 4 40.47 23.34 -16.41
N PHE A 5 41.47 23.99 -15.79
CA PHE A 5 41.71 23.92 -14.35
C PHE A 5 40.75 24.83 -13.55
N LEU A 6 40.34 25.96 -14.13
CA LEU A 6 39.40 26.90 -13.51
C LEU A 6 37.95 26.38 -13.51
N PHE A 7 37.56 25.59 -14.52
CA PHE A 7 36.26 24.90 -14.55
C PHE A 7 36.16 23.77 -13.52
N GLY A 8 37.26 23.07 -13.22
CA GLY A 8 37.28 22.02 -12.20
C GLY A 8 37.07 22.54 -10.77
N LEU A 9 37.60 23.73 -10.47
CA LEU A 9 37.47 24.36 -9.16
C LEU A 9 36.05 24.91 -8.89
N SER A 10 35.38 25.45 -9.92
CA SER A 10 34.00 25.95 -9.78
C SER A 10 32.99 24.82 -9.58
N ILE A 11 33.14 23.70 -10.28
CA ILE A 11 32.31 22.50 -10.14
C ILE A 11 32.47 21.91 -8.73
N SER A 12 33.70 21.79 -8.23
CA SER A 12 33.99 21.25 -6.90
C SER A 12 33.37 22.09 -5.77
N LEU A 13 33.38 23.42 -5.91
CA LEU A 13 32.72 24.33 -4.97
C LEU A 13 31.18 24.20 -5.02
N PHE A 14 30.61 24.02 -6.20
CA PHE A 14 29.16 23.81 -6.35
C PHE A 14 28.69 22.51 -5.69
N PHE A 15 29.45 21.43 -5.84
CA PHE A 15 29.19 20.16 -5.17
C PHE A 15 29.29 20.28 -3.64
N ALA A 16 30.30 21.00 -3.13
CA ALA A 16 30.44 21.26 -1.69
C ALA A 16 29.26 22.09 -1.13
N PHE A 17 28.77 23.09 -1.87
CA PHE A 17 27.59 23.86 -1.48
C PHE A 17 26.30 23.01 -1.47
N CYS A 18 26.14 22.06 -2.40
CA CYS A 18 25.03 21.10 -2.36
C CYS A 18 25.10 20.17 -1.14
N VAL A 19 26.29 19.70 -0.76
CA VAL A 19 26.46 18.81 0.40
C VAL A 19 26.26 19.55 1.73
N LEU A 20 26.63 20.83 1.80
CA LEU A 20 26.41 21.68 2.99
C LEU A 20 24.96 22.19 3.11
N LYS A 21 24.22 22.31 1.99
CA LYS A 21 22.77 22.55 2.00
C LYS A 21 21.98 21.24 2.08
N ARG A 22 22.28 20.39 3.08
CA ARG A 22 21.26 19.49 3.63
C ARG A 22 20.26 20.34 4.43
N THR A 23 19.44 21.08 3.71
CA THR A 23 18.34 21.86 4.27
C THR A 23 17.31 20.91 4.86
N THR A 24 17.01 21.12 6.13
CA THR A 24 15.94 20.56 6.98
C THR A 24 14.52 20.83 6.45
N ALA A 25 14.33 20.83 5.14
CA ALA A 25 13.08 21.14 4.44
C ALA A 25 12.41 19.91 3.81
N GLN A 26 13.06 18.73 3.86
CA GLN A 26 12.57 17.50 3.22
C GLN A 26 11.61 16.68 4.10
N ASP A 27 11.52 16.98 5.40
CA ASP A 27 10.70 16.19 6.34
C ASP A 27 9.21 16.53 6.20
N ASN A 28 8.86 17.80 5.98
CA ASN A 28 7.47 18.22 5.81
C ASN A 28 6.84 17.73 4.51
N PHE A 29 7.60 17.67 3.41
CA PHE A 29 7.06 17.19 2.14
C PHE A 29 6.83 15.68 2.15
N GLY A 30 7.72 14.90 2.80
CA GLY A 30 7.52 13.46 2.99
C GLY A 30 6.28 13.13 3.82
N LEU A 31 6.03 13.89 4.89
CA LEU A 31 4.82 13.79 5.72
C LEU A 31 3.55 14.13 4.93
N LEU A 32 3.55 15.25 4.21
CA LEU A 32 2.39 15.69 3.42
C LEU A 32 2.10 14.75 2.26
N TYR A 33 3.13 14.29 1.55
CA TYR A 33 2.99 13.33 0.45
C TYR A 33 2.48 11.98 0.95
N GLY A 34 2.97 11.49 2.10
CA GLY A 34 2.46 10.26 2.73
C GLY A 34 1.00 10.38 3.18
N SER A 35 0.59 11.56 3.65
CA SER A 35 -0.80 11.81 4.05
C SER A 35 -1.78 11.96 2.88
N LEU A 36 -1.29 12.36 1.70
CA LEU A 36 -2.11 12.53 0.50
C LEU A 36 -2.15 11.26 -0.37
N SER A 37 -1.15 10.40 -0.23
CA SER A 37 -1.00 9.16 -0.98
C SER A 37 -2.05 8.13 -0.60
N THR A 38 -2.54 7.38 -1.59
CA THR A 38 -3.39 6.21 -1.38
C THR A 38 -2.54 4.98 -1.64
N PHE A 39 -2.41 4.14 -0.63
CA PHE A 39 -1.69 2.88 -0.70
C PHE A 39 -2.64 1.77 -1.14
N GLN A 40 -2.12 0.81 -1.91
CA GLN A 40 -2.86 -0.38 -2.33
C GLN A 40 -2.14 -1.62 -1.80
N ALA A 41 -2.90 -2.52 -1.22
CA ALA A 41 -2.45 -3.82 -0.75
C ALA A 41 -3.44 -4.90 -1.20
N HIS A 42 -2.96 -6.12 -1.36
CA HIS A 42 -3.81 -7.27 -1.60
C HIS A 42 -3.25 -8.50 -0.89
N ALA A 43 -4.12 -9.47 -0.62
CA ALA A 43 -3.74 -10.80 -0.15
C ALA A 43 -4.76 -11.83 -0.62
N CYS A 44 -4.28 -13.00 -1.03
CA CYS A 44 -5.15 -14.10 -1.45
C CYS A 44 -5.76 -14.83 -0.24
N ASP A 45 -6.76 -15.67 -0.48
CA ASP A 45 -7.19 -16.65 0.53
C ASP A 45 -5.99 -17.46 1.05
N GLY A 46 -5.84 -17.48 2.37
CA GLY A 46 -4.76 -18.16 3.10
C GLY A 46 -3.48 -17.34 3.27
N GLU A 47 -3.44 -16.09 2.81
CA GLU A 47 -2.28 -15.20 2.93
C GLU A 47 -2.54 -14.03 3.90
N ASP A 48 -1.47 -13.49 4.45
CA ASP A 48 -1.53 -12.34 5.36
C ASP A 48 -1.63 -11.02 4.57
N LEU A 49 -2.67 -10.25 4.86
CA LEU A 49 -2.76 -8.85 4.46
C LEU A 49 -1.96 -7.99 5.44
N HIS A 50 -0.99 -7.26 4.92
CA HIS A 50 -0.15 -6.35 5.69
C HIS A 50 -0.40 -4.89 5.28
N LEU A 51 -0.86 -4.08 6.22
CA LEU A 51 -1.02 -2.63 6.06
C LEU A 51 -0.11 -1.93 7.05
N THR A 52 0.66 -0.94 6.58
CA THR A 52 1.56 -0.16 7.45
C THR A 52 1.52 1.31 7.11
N CYS A 53 1.58 2.13 8.15
CA CYS A 53 1.82 3.57 8.10
C CYS A 53 3.07 3.92 8.90
N THR A 54 3.79 4.97 8.48
CA THR A 54 5.02 5.43 9.16
C THR A 54 4.82 6.83 9.73
N ASN A 55 5.85 7.39 10.37
CA ASN A 55 5.87 8.79 10.80
C ASN A 55 4.71 9.19 11.73
N ASN A 56 4.35 8.30 12.66
CA ASN A 56 3.30 8.54 13.65
C ASN A 56 1.89 8.79 13.05
N THR A 57 1.63 8.21 11.88
CA THR A 57 0.32 8.22 11.22
C THR A 57 -0.40 6.88 11.39
N ILE A 58 -1.72 6.91 11.30
CA ILE A 58 -2.62 5.76 11.49
C ILE A 58 -3.34 5.40 10.19
N ILE A 59 -3.71 4.12 10.08
CA ILE A 59 -4.43 3.55 8.95
C ILE A 59 -5.87 4.09 8.94
N SER A 60 -6.25 4.65 7.80
CA SER A 60 -7.62 4.99 7.44
C SER A 60 -7.97 4.20 6.17
N ILE A 61 -8.85 3.21 6.31
CA ILE A 61 -9.36 2.44 5.18
C ILE A 61 -10.20 3.35 4.28
N ASN A 62 -9.99 3.25 2.97
CA ASN A 62 -10.76 4.00 1.96
C ASN A 62 -11.67 3.06 1.18
N PHE A 63 -11.17 1.89 0.82
CA PHE A 63 -11.89 0.93 0.01
C PHE A 63 -11.38 -0.49 0.27
N VAL A 64 -12.29 -1.45 0.22
CA VAL A 64 -12.00 -2.87 0.34
C VAL A 64 -12.90 -3.63 -0.62
N ARG A 65 -12.33 -4.62 -1.29
CA ARG A 65 -13.08 -5.67 -1.96
C ARG A 65 -12.55 -7.02 -1.54
N TYR A 66 -13.44 -7.96 -1.29
CA TYR A 66 -13.10 -9.36 -1.14
C TYR A 66 -13.90 -10.20 -2.12
N GLY A 67 -13.22 -11.03 -2.90
CA GLY A 67 -13.87 -11.88 -3.91
C GLY A 67 -12.93 -12.21 -5.07
N ARG A 68 -13.50 -12.36 -6.26
CA ARG A 68 -12.74 -12.53 -7.51
C ARG A 68 -13.44 -11.77 -8.63
N GLN A 69 -12.72 -10.84 -9.26
CA GLN A 69 -13.29 -9.98 -10.30
C GLN A 69 -12.69 -10.26 -11.68
N GLU A 70 -11.46 -10.80 -11.72
CA GLU A 70 -10.83 -11.24 -12.96
C GLU A 70 -10.86 -12.77 -13.12
N LYS A 71 -11.15 -13.20 -14.36
CA LYS A 71 -10.90 -14.58 -14.82
C LYS A 71 -9.40 -14.84 -14.97
N SER A 72 -8.62 -13.77 -15.15
CA SER A 72 -7.16 -13.84 -15.15
C SER A 72 -6.67 -14.18 -13.73
N GLY A 73 -5.79 -15.16 -13.59
CA GLY A 73 -5.20 -15.56 -12.32
C GLY A 73 -4.06 -14.65 -11.86
N HIS A 74 -3.92 -13.44 -12.39
CA HIS A 74 -2.70 -12.63 -12.23
C HIS A 74 -2.44 -12.22 -10.78
N LEU A 75 -3.47 -11.76 -10.05
CA LEU A 75 -3.34 -11.40 -8.63
C LEU A 75 -3.15 -12.63 -7.74
N CYS A 76 -3.99 -13.65 -7.96
CA CYS A 76 -4.01 -14.87 -7.16
C CYS A 76 -4.22 -16.09 -8.07
N PRO A 77 -3.14 -16.77 -8.49
CA PRO A 77 -3.26 -17.97 -9.30
C PRO A 77 -3.91 -19.10 -8.48
N GLY A 78 -4.79 -19.88 -9.11
CA GLY A 78 -5.54 -20.92 -8.44
C GLY A 78 -6.17 -21.91 -9.42
N ILE A 79 -6.70 -23.01 -8.88
CA ILE A 79 -7.42 -24.01 -9.65
C ILE A 79 -8.74 -23.38 -10.14
N ASN A 80 -9.06 -23.54 -11.42
CA ASN A 80 -10.27 -23.02 -12.09
C ASN A 80 -10.37 -21.50 -12.28
N THR A 81 -9.26 -20.75 -12.34
CA THR A 81 -9.31 -19.30 -12.61
C THR A 81 -9.98 -18.96 -13.95
N GLU A 82 -9.76 -19.76 -14.99
CA GLU A 82 -10.30 -19.50 -16.34
C GLU A 82 -11.84 -19.56 -16.42
N ASN A 83 -12.47 -20.37 -15.55
CA ASN A 83 -13.92 -20.54 -15.46
C ASN A 83 -14.50 -19.87 -14.20
N ALA A 84 -13.71 -19.12 -13.44
CA ALA A 84 -14.16 -18.51 -12.21
C ALA A 84 -15.26 -17.48 -12.49
N LYS A 85 -16.39 -17.63 -11.78
CA LYS A 85 -17.44 -16.61 -11.77
C LYS A 85 -16.93 -15.39 -10.99
N THR A 86 -17.34 -14.21 -11.45
CA THR A 86 -17.10 -12.98 -10.70
C THR A 86 -17.97 -12.94 -9.45
N CYS A 87 -17.37 -12.61 -8.32
CA CYS A 87 -18.01 -12.55 -7.01
C CYS A 87 -17.36 -11.46 -6.16
N HIS A 88 -18.14 -10.84 -5.29
CA HIS A 88 -17.66 -9.86 -4.33
C HIS A 88 -18.52 -9.92 -3.06
N LEU A 89 -17.93 -9.51 -1.94
CA LEU A 89 -18.59 -9.41 -0.66
C LEU A 89 -18.62 -7.95 -0.18
N ASP A 90 -19.82 -7.37 -0.05
CA ASP A 90 -20.00 -5.97 0.33
C ASP A 90 -19.64 -5.69 1.79
N SER A 91 -19.81 -6.68 2.68
CA SER A 91 -19.49 -6.55 4.11
C SER A 91 -17.99 -6.51 4.40
N ALA A 92 -17.13 -6.82 3.41
CA ALA A 92 -15.69 -6.89 3.59
C ALA A 92 -15.06 -5.56 4.04
N LEU A 93 -15.57 -4.43 3.55
CA LEU A 93 -15.12 -3.10 3.95
C LEU A 93 -15.29 -2.90 5.45
N LYS A 94 -16.48 -3.15 5.97
CA LYS A 94 -16.79 -2.99 7.39
C LYS A 94 -15.87 -3.84 8.26
N VAL A 95 -15.67 -5.12 7.89
CA VAL A 95 -14.84 -6.05 8.66
C VAL A 95 -13.38 -5.61 8.72
N ILE A 96 -12.77 -5.25 7.60
CA ILE A 96 -11.35 -4.81 7.60
C ILE A 96 -11.21 -3.44 8.24
N GLU A 97 -12.16 -2.52 8.01
CA GLU A 97 -12.16 -1.21 8.66
C GLU A 97 -12.22 -1.32 10.17
N GLU A 98 -13.13 -2.14 10.72
CA GLU A 98 -13.25 -2.37 12.16
C GLU A 98 -11.98 -2.95 12.78
N ARG A 99 -11.23 -3.78 12.04
CA ARG A 99 -10.01 -4.44 12.53
C ARG A 99 -8.75 -3.60 12.39
N CYS A 100 -8.63 -2.77 11.35
CA CYS A 100 -7.38 -2.07 11.03
C CYS A 100 -7.40 -0.57 11.29
N ARG A 101 -8.56 0.09 11.36
CA ARG A 101 -8.61 1.55 11.51
C ARG A 101 -7.90 1.99 12.79
N GLY A 102 -7.17 3.09 12.72
CA GLY A 102 -6.50 3.66 13.89
C GLY A 102 -5.22 2.94 14.33
N ALA A 103 -4.89 1.79 13.73
CA ALA A 103 -3.61 1.14 13.96
C ALA A 103 -2.51 1.77 13.10
N VAL A 104 -1.26 1.71 13.57
CA VAL A 104 -0.08 2.05 12.76
C VAL A 104 0.25 0.91 11.79
N GLU A 105 0.03 -0.32 12.24
CA GLU A 105 0.28 -1.56 11.51
C GLU A 105 -0.89 -2.52 11.73
N CYS A 106 -1.34 -3.19 10.66
CA CYS A 106 -2.41 -4.19 10.71
C CYS A 106 -2.01 -5.45 9.94
N HIS A 107 -2.19 -6.60 10.57
CA HIS A 107 -1.97 -7.93 9.99
C HIS A 107 -3.26 -8.73 10.08
N LEU A 108 -3.75 -9.25 8.95
CA LEU A 108 -4.95 -10.06 8.89
C LEU A 108 -4.76 -11.25 7.96
N LEU A 109 -4.96 -12.46 8.47
CA LEU A 109 -5.06 -13.65 7.63
C LEU A 109 -6.35 -13.59 6.82
N ILE A 110 -6.24 -13.44 5.51
CA ILE A 110 -7.40 -13.34 4.62
C ILE A 110 -8.00 -14.72 4.39
N SER A 111 -9.27 -14.86 4.79
CA SER A 111 -10.03 -16.08 4.59
C SER A 111 -11.53 -15.80 4.69
N PRO A 112 -12.40 -16.73 4.22
CA PRO A 112 -13.84 -16.57 4.41
C PRO A 112 -14.26 -16.47 5.88
N GLN A 113 -13.48 -17.04 6.81
CA GLN A 113 -13.82 -17.06 8.23
C GLN A 113 -13.79 -15.66 8.86
N ILE A 114 -12.86 -14.78 8.45
CA ILE A 114 -12.80 -13.43 9.02
C ILE A 114 -14.00 -12.57 8.64
N PHE A 115 -14.64 -12.88 7.51
CA PHE A 115 -15.79 -12.18 6.96
C PHE A 115 -17.13 -12.81 7.35
N PHE A 116 -17.12 -13.96 8.01
CA PHE A 116 -18.29 -14.77 8.38
C PHE A 116 -19.15 -15.27 7.20
N GLU A 117 -18.70 -15.06 5.97
CA GLU A 117 -19.42 -15.37 4.74
C GLU A 117 -18.42 -15.68 3.62
N ASP A 118 -18.76 -16.63 2.75
CA ASP A 118 -18.02 -16.91 1.51
C ASP A 118 -18.88 -16.51 0.29
N PRO A 119 -18.52 -15.45 -0.46
CA PRO A 119 -19.31 -15.00 -1.61
C PRO A 119 -19.25 -15.96 -2.81
N CYS A 120 -18.29 -16.89 -2.84
CA CYS A 120 -18.13 -17.85 -3.93
C CYS A 120 -17.28 -19.07 -3.48
N PRO A 121 -17.92 -20.10 -2.90
CA PRO A 121 -17.24 -21.31 -2.45
C PRO A 121 -16.53 -22.04 -3.59
N GLY A 122 -15.35 -22.59 -3.30
CA GLY A 122 -14.55 -23.34 -4.28
C GLY A 122 -13.76 -22.47 -5.27
N ILE A 123 -13.91 -21.15 -5.21
CA ILE A 123 -13.08 -20.19 -5.96
C ILE A 123 -12.09 -19.56 -4.99
N ARG A 124 -10.79 -19.55 -5.35
CA ARG A 124 -9.76 -18.84 -4.59
C ARG A 124 -9.99 -17.33 -4.73
N LYS A 125 -10.34 -16.64 -3.66
CA LYS A 125 -10.62 -15.20 -3.64
C LYS A 125 -9.38 -14.42 -3.20
N TYR A 126 -9.50 -13.10 -3.22
CA TYR A 126 -8.51 -12.17 -2.73
C TYR A 126 -9.17 -10.93 -2.15
N ALA A 127 -8.50 -10.34 -1.17
CA ALA A 127 -8.84 -9.02 -0.64
C ALA A 127 -7.97 -7.97 -1.35
N GLU A 128 -8.59 -6.94 -1.91
CA GLU A 128 -7.94 -5.72 -2.37
C GLU A 128 -8.30 -4.58 -1.42
N VAL A 129 -7.31 -3.87 -0.90
CA VAL A 129 -7.49 -2.80 0.08
C VAL A 129 -6.78 -1.55 -0.40
N ALA A 130 -7.53 -0.45 -0.47
CA ALA A 130 -6.96 0.88 -0.61
C ALA A 130 -7.08 1.63 0.72
N TYR A 131 -5.97 2.16 1.21
CA TYR A 131 -5.92 2.86 2.50
C TYR A 131 -5.05 4.13 2.42
N LYS A 132 -5.23 5.00 3.41
CA LYS A 132 -4.42 6.21 3.59
C LYS A 132 -3.83 6.23 4.98
N CYS A 133 -2.71 6.94 5.11
CA CYS A 133 -2.10 7.23 6.39
C CYS A 133 -2.48 8.65 6.83
N LYS A 134 -3.09 8.82 8.00
CA LYS A 134 -3.51 10.13 8.52
C LYS A 134 -2.84 10.40 9.86
N PRO A 135 -2.62 11.67 10.26
CA PRO A 135 -2.22 11.98 11.63
C PRO A 135 -3.19 11.32 12.62
N GLY A 136 -2.63 10.62 13.61
CA GLY A 136 -3.38 9.91 14.66
C GLY A 136 -3.90 10.81 15.77
#